data_AF-A0A1I6L7U8-F1
#
_entry.id   AF-A0A1I6L7U8-F1
#
_cell.length_a   1.000
_cell.length_b   1.000
_cell.length_c   1.000
_cell.angle_alpha   90.00
_cell.angle_beta   90.00
_cell.angle_gamma   90.00
#
_symmetry.space_group_name_H-M   'P 1'
#
loop_
_entity.id
_entity.type
_entity.pdbx_description
1 polymer ?
#
loop_
_entity_poly.entity_id
_entity_poly.type
_entity_poly.pdbx_seq_one_letter_code
_entity_poly.pdbx_strand_id
1 'polypeptide(L)' 'MIERLQRALDRRTSATEYGECRQCGTTVDTDTARCPDCGSAEIASYTF' A
#
# COMPACT_ATOMS: atom_id res chain seq x y z
N MET A 1 -14.16 29.01 -6.32
CA MET A 1 -13.96 28.55 -4.92
C MET A 1 -13.95 27.01 -4.87
N ILE A 2 -13.00 26.36 -5.54
CA ILE A 2 -12.76 24.90 -5.47
C ILE A 2 -11.23 24.60 -5.37
N GLU A 3 -10.38 25.58 -5.69
CA GLU A 3 -8.92 25.43 -5.88
C GLU A 3 -8.11 25.22 -4.59
N ARG A 4 -8.73 25.29 -3.42
CA ARG A 4 -8.05 25.07 -2.12
C ARG A 4 -8.16 23.65 -1.59
N LEU A 5 -9.10 22.84 -2.12
CA LEU A 5 -9.26 21.46 -1.68
C LEU A 5 -8.19 20.54 -2.29
N GLN A 6 -7.75 20.85 -3.51
CA GLN A 6 -6.78 20.03 -4.25
C GLN A 6 -5.39 20.03 -3.60
N ARG A 7 -4.88 21.17 -3.10
CA ARG A 7 -3.57 21.23 -2.42
C ARG A 7 -3.50 20.44 -1.11
N ALA A 8 -4.63 20.24 -0.42
CA ALA A 8 -4.68 19.46 0.82
C ALA A 8 -4.74 17.94 0.56
N LEU A 9 -5.19 17.53 -0.63
CA LEU A 9 -5.15 16.14 -1.08
C LEU A 9 -3.79 15.81 -1.69
N ASP A 10 -3.20 16.72 -2.47
CA ASP A 10 -1.87 16.56 -3.07
C ASP A 10 -0.77 16.28 -2.02
N ARG A 11 -0.81 16.97 -0.87
CA ARG A 11 0.12 16.74 0.25
C ARG A 11 -0.17 15.48 1.08
N ARG A 12 -1.30 14.82 0.83
CA ARG A 12 -1.74 13.57 1.49
C ARG A 12 -1.75 12.37 0.53
N THR A 13 -1.53 12.59 -0.76
CA THR A 13 -1.20 11.56 -1.74
C THR A 13 0.32 11.34 -1.73
N SER A 14 0.88 11.14 -0.54
CA SER A 14 2.12 10.39 -0.42
C SER A 14 1.79 9.00 -0.94
N ALA A 15 2.24 8.70 -2.16
CA ALA A 15 1.98 7.49 -2.93
C ALA A 15 1.71 6.31 -2.00
N THR A 16 0.44 5.93 -1.87
CA THR A 16 0.08 4.91 -0.91
C THR A 16 0.35 3.56 -1.54
N GLU A 17 1.58 3.09 -1.35
CA GLU A 17 2.00 1.75 -1.70
C GLU A 17 1.45 0.77 -0.66
N TYR A 18 0.76 -0.26 -1.13
CA TYR A 18 0.22 -1.31 -0.27
C TYR A 18 0.64 -2.68 -0.80
N GLY A 19 1.06 -3.56 0.12
CA GLY A 19 1.40 -4.94 -0.16
C GLY A 19 0.26 -5.89 0.18
N GLU A 20 0.07 -6.94 -0.59
CA GLU A 20 -0.88 -8.02 -0.30
C GLU A 20 -0.21 -9.39 -0.49
N CYS A 21 -0.34 -10.26 0.50
CA CYS A 21 0.12 -11.63 0.36
C CYS A 21 -0.77 -12.41 -0.63
N ARG A 22 -0.17 -12.93 -1.70
CA ARG A 22 -0.88 -13.75 -2.71
C ARG A 22 -1.35 -15.10 -2.17
N GLN A 23 -0.80 -15.56 -1.05
CA GLN A 23 -1.10 -16.87 -0.49
C GLN A 23 -2.31 -16.82 0.45
N CYS A 24 -2.32 -15.90 1.42
CA CYS A 24 -3.36 -15.83 2.46
C CYS A 24 -4.26 -14.59 2.36
N GLY A 25 -3.91 -13.58 1.54
CA GLY A 25 -4.67 -12.34 1.39
C GLY A 25 -4.37 -11.27 2.44
N THR A 26 -3.45 -11.52 3.37
CA THR A 26 -3.08 -10.52 4.40
C THR A 26 -2.45 -9.30 3.74
N THR A 27 -2.96 -8.11 4.07
CA THR A 27 -2.33 -6.84 3.73
C THR A 27 -1.05 -6.67 4.55
N VAL A 28 0.05 -6.39 3.86
CA VAL A 28 1.39 -6.25 4.44
C VAL A 28 2.04 -4.98 3.93
N ASP A 29 3.10 -4.55 4.61
CA ASP A 29 3.97 -3.50 4.11
C ASP A 29 4.71 -4.00 2.85
N THR A 30 4.91 -3.11 1.87
CA THR A 30 5.62 -3.46 0.62
C THR A 30 7.08 -3.78 0.84
N ASP A 31 7.70 -3.26 1.91
CA ASP A 31 9.08 -3.56 2.30
C ASP A 31 9.22 -4.93 2.99
N THR A 32 8.10 -5.61 3.28
CA THR A 32 8.16 -6.91 3.96
C THR A 32 8.59 -8.03 3.00
N ALA A 33 9.67 -8.72 3.35
CA ALA A 33 10.18 -9.85 2.56
C ALA A 33 9.30 -11.11 2.65
N ARG A 34 8.54 -11.28 3.74
CA ARG A 34 7.63 -12.41 3.98
C ARG A 34 6.41 -12.00 4.77
N CYS A 35 5.26 -12.56 4.41
CA CYS A 35 4.03 -12.36 5.13
C CYS A 35 4.18 -12.81 6.60
N PRO A 36 3.87 -11.96 7.59
CA PRO A 36 3.98 -12.32 9.01
C PRO A 36 2.93 -13.34 9.46
N ASP A 37 1.85 -13.50 8.68
CA ASP A 37 0.73 -14.38 9.02
C ASP A 37 0.97 -15.83 8.53
N CYS A 38 1.41 -15.99 7.28
CA CYS A 38 1.60 -17.32 6.67
C CYS A 38 3.06 -17.67 6.31
N GLY A 39 3.99 -16.71 6.40
CA GLY A 39 5.40 -16.89 6.05
C GLY A 39 5.73 -16.88 4.55
N SER A 40 4.73 -16.74 3.67
CA SER A 40 4.94 -16.70 2.22
C SER A 40 5.73 -15.46 1.78
N ALA A 41 6.63 -15.62 0.81
CA ALA A 41 7.38 -14.52 0.18
C ALA A 41 6.65 -13.91 -1.04
N GLU A 42 5.51 -14.49 -1.43
CA GLU A 42 4.73 -14.04 -2.58
C GLU A 42 3.86 -12.83 -2.21
N ILE A 43 4.44 -11.63 -2.31
CA ILE A 43 3.79 -10.35 -2.01
C ILE A 43 3.54 -9.56 -3.30
N ALA A 44 2.30 -9.12 -3.51
CA ALA A 44 1.93 -8.22 -4.59
C ALA A 44 1.94 -6.78 -4.10
N SER A 45 2.60 -5.89 -4.83
CA SER A 45 2.66 -4.45 -4.55
C SER A 45 1.75 -3.66 -5.49
N TYR A 46 0.93 -2.77 -4.93
CA TYR A 46 0.09 -1.86 -5.69
C TYR A 46 0.47 -0.41 -5.37
N THR A 47 0.65 0.39 -6.42
CA THR A 47 0.90 1.83 -6.32
C THR A 47 -0.25 2.55 -7.02
N PHE A 48 -0.84 3.55 -6.35
CA PHE A 48 -1.98 4.34 -6.83
C PHE A 48 -1.57 5.76 -7.20
#